data_AF-A0A4R3YYG5-F1
#
_entry.id   AF-A0A4R3YYG5-F1
#
_cell.length_a   1.000
_cell.length_b   1.000
_cell.length_c   1.000
_cell.angle_alpha   90.00
_cell.angle_beta   90.00
_cell.angle_gamma   90.00
#
_symmetry.space_group_name_H-M   'P 1'
#
loop_
_entity.id
_entity.type
_entity.pdbx_description
1 polymer ?
#
loop_
_entity_poly.entity_id
_entity_poly.type
_entity_poly.pdbx_seq_one_letter_code
_entity_poly.pdbx_strand_id
1 'polypeptide(L)'
;MRGFASLLICVAFAFASVAAASKAVDITPNCKIVDARYVAVVDGKTEIRFVRHGYHWISDLSMQLLLANGRSYWFLFDWGSGSETNLISTGDQTAKDFKPPDGDGGVRPLPGMQFYALTKDLEVLSQGPQSANRAPAYLFVPGLTDALRYAAEPRIVLPLTMFRLSSCGVWNPERTSRK
;
A
#
# COMPACT_ATOMS: atom_id res chain seq x y z
N MET A 1 9.25 -7.86 -72.80
CA MET A 1 8.22 -8.45 -71.91
C MET A 1 8.89 -9.39 -70.94
N ARG A 2 9.17 -8.95 -69.71
CA ARG A 2 9.68 -9.79 -68.61
C ARG A 2 8.91 -9.39 -67.35
N GLY A 3 8.01 -10.27 -66.91
CA GLY A 3 7.17 -10.07 -65.74
C GLY A 3 7.93 -10.42 -64.46
N PHE A 4 7.94 -9.51 -63.51
CA PHE A 4 8.37 -9.76 -62.13
C PHE A 4 7.15 -10.23 -61.33
N ALA A 5 7.17 -11.49 -60.90
CA ALA A 5 6.21 -12.04 -59.96
C ALA A 5 6.64 -11.63 -58.53
N SER A 6 5.93 -10.66 -57.95
CA SER A 6 6.07 -10.30 -56.54
C SER A 6 5.47 -11.39 -55.65
N LEU A 7 6.35 -12.09 -54.94
CA LEU A 7 6.00 -13.07 -53.92
C LEU A 7 5.70 -12.32 -52.61
N LEU A 8 4.43 -12.09 -52.30
CA LEU A 8 3.98 -11.58 -51.00
C LEU A 8 4.10 -12.71 -49.97
N ILE A 9 5.03 -12.56 -49.01
CA ILE A 9 5.11 -13.41 -47.82
C ILE A 9 4.23 -12.77 -46.74
N CYS A 10 3.02 -13.30 -46.57
CA CYS A 10 2.16 -12.98 -45.43
C CYS A 10 2.66 -13.72 -44.19
N VAL A 11 3.41 -13.03 -43.32
CA VAL A 11 3.76 -13.55 -41.98
C VAL A 11 2.56 -13.30 -41.06
N ALA A 12 1.78 -14.36 -40.82
CA ALA A 12 0.70 -14.33 -39.84
C ALA A 12 1.28 -14.43 -38.42
N PHE A 13 1.40 -13.29 -37.73
CA PHE A 13 1.69 -13.27 -36.30
C PHE A 13 0.44 -13.70 -35.52
N ALA A 14 0.39 -14.97 -35.11
CA ALA A 14 -0.59 -15.47 -34.16
C ALA A 14 -0.29 -14.90 -32.76
N PHE A 15 -0.94 -13.79 -32.42
CA PHE A 15 -0.96 -13.29 -31.04
C PHE A 15 -1.82 -14.22 -30.19
N ALA A 16 -1.18 -15.17 -29.51
CA ALA A 16 -1.81 -15.95 -28.46
C ALA A 16 -2.03 -15.04 -27.24
N SER A 17 -3.23 -14.50 -27.11
CA SER A 17 -3.67 -13.73 -25.94
C SER A 17 -3.73 -14.63 -24.71
N VAL A 18 -2.68 -14.66 -23.91
CA VAL A 18 -2.72 -15.26 -22.58
C VAL A 18 -3.56 -14.35 -21.68
N ALA A 19 -4.87 -14.56 -21.67
CA ALA A 19 -5.76 -13.94 -20.71
C ALA A 19 -5.47 -14.55 -19.33
N ALA A 20 -4.59 -13.91 -18.57
CA ALA A 20 -4.39 -14.21 -17.16
C ALA A 20 -5.71 -13.89 -16.42
N ALA A 21 -6.53 -14.92 -16.21
CA ALA A 21 -7.74 -14.84 -15.41
C ALA A 21 -7.36 -14.48 -13.97
N SER A 22 -7.35 -13.17 -13.70
CA SER A 22 -7.23 -12.66 -12.34
C SER A 22 -8.52 -13.02 -11.62
N LYS A 23 -8.51 -14.09 -10.83
CA LYS A 23 -9.63 -14.40 -9.94
C LYS A 23 -9.90 -13.16 -9.10
N ALA A 24 -11.10 -12.61 -9.22
CA ALA A 24 -11.58 -11.60 -8.29
C ALA A 24 -11.47 -12.23 -6.89
N VAL A 25 -10.61 -11.67 -6.06
CA VAL A 25 -10.55 -12.06 -4.66
C VAL A 25 -11.87 -11.62 -4.08
N ASP A 26 -12.74 -12.58 -3.73
CA ASP A 26 -13.91 -12.32 -2.91
C ASP A 26 -13.39 -11.89 -1.53
N ILE A 27 -13.31 -10.58 -1.34
CA ILE A 27 -12.93 -10.00 -0.07
C ILE A 27 -14.09 -10.26 0.88
N THR A 28 -13.89 -11.18 1.82
CA THR A 28 -14.88 -11.55 2.82
C THR A 28 -15.53 -10.32 3.44
N PRO A 29 -16.88 -10.26 3.53
CA PRO A 29 -17.62 -9.07 3.98
C PRO A 29 -17.23 -8.60 5.40
N ASN A 30 -16.59 -9.48 6.19
CA ASN A 30 -16.17 -9.24 7.57
C ASN A 30 -14.67 -8.92 7.73
N CYS A 31 -14.00 -8.46 6.67
CA CYS A 31 -12.59 -8.12 6.79
C CYS A 31 -12.37 -6.89 7.68
N LYS A 32 -11.64 -7.06 8.79
CA LYS A 32 -11.18 -5.95 9.61
C LYS A 32 -9.88 -5.40 9.05
N ILE A 33 -9.65 -4.10 9.23
CA ILE A 33 -8.46 -3.44 8.67
C ILE A 33 -7.15 -4.00 9.23
N VAL A 34 -7.15 -4.51 10.47
CA VAL A 34 -5.97 -5.15 11.09
C VAL A 34 -5.61 -6.50 10.44
N ASP A 35 -6.58 -7.15 9.81
CA ASP A 35 -6.40 -8.43 9.09
C ASP A 35 -6.21 -8.21 7.59
N ALA A 36 -6.19 -6.95 7.14
CA ALA A 36 -6.18 -6.59 5.74
C ALA A 36 -4.76 -6.42 5.20
N ARG A 37 -4.55 -6.91 3.97
CA ARG A 37 -3.32 -6.69 3.20
C ARG A 37 -3.65 -6.01 1.89
N TYR A 38 -2.98 -4.91 1.62
CA TYR A 38 -3.16 -4.12 0.43
C TYR A 38 -1.94 -4.22 -0.48
N VAL A 39 -2.15 -4.21 -1.79
CA VAL A 39 -1.07 -4.19 -2.80
C VAL A 39 -1.23 -2.99 -3.71
N ALA A 40 -0.11 -2.35 -4.07
CA ALA A 40 -0.09 -1.29 -5.05
C ALA A 40 -0.59 -1.80 -6.40
N VAL A 41 -1.48 -1.04 -7.04
CA VAL A 41 -2.07 -1.43 -8.33
C VAL A 41 -1.00 -1.47 -9.43
N VAL A 42 0.02 -0.61 -9.35
CA VAL A 42 1.03 -0.45 -10.40
C VAL A 42 2.02 -1.62 -10.51
N ASP A 43 2.38 -2.26 -9.39
CA ASP A 43 3.40 -3.32 -9.37
C ASP A 43 2.92 -4.66 -8.78
N GLY A 44 1.80 -4.66 -8.05
CA GLY A 44 1.27 -5.84 -7.35
C GLY A 44 2.20 -6.42 -6.28
N LYS A 45 3.28 -5.72 -5.92
CA LYS A 45 4.37 -6.19 -5.05
C LYS A 45 4.62 -5.28 -3.85
N THR A 46 4.42 -3.98 -4.00
CA THR A 46 4.49 -3.03 -2.90
C THR A 46 3.22 -3.15 -2.07
N GLU A 47 3.35 -3.23 -0.75
CA GLU A 47 2.26 -3.59 0.15
C GLU A 47 2.04 -2.57 1.24
N ILE A 48 0.78 -2.44 1.68
CA ILE A 48 0.44 -1.81 2.94
C ILE A 48 -0.20 -2.84 3.87
N ARG A 49 0.23 -2.82 5.13
CA ARG A 49 -0.31 -3.61 6.23
C ARG A 49 -0.57 -2.71 7.44
N PHE A 50 -1.49 -3.15 8.29
CA PHE A 50 -1.79 -2.48 9.55
C PHE A 50 -1.35 -3.35 10.71
N VAL A 51 -0.69 -2.75 11.69
CA VAL A 51 -0.18 -3.44 12.88
C VAL A 51 -0.74 -2.75 14.10
N ARG A 52 -1.37 -3.52 14.99
CA ARG A 52 -1.88 -2.99 16.26
C ARG A 52 -0.72 -2.67 17.18
N HIS A 53 -0.84 -1.58 17.92
CA HIS A 53 0.09 -1.22 18.99
C HIS A 53 -0.64 -0.91 20.30
N GLY A 54 0.11 -0.79 21.40
CA GLY A 54 -0.42 -0.61 22.75
C GLY A 54 -0.21 0.77 23.38
N TYR A 55 0.47 1.69 22.71
CA TYR A 55 0.67 3.04 23.24
C TYR A 55 -0.54 3.95 22.96
N HIS A 56 -0.72 4.97 23.81
CA HIS A 56 -1.81 5.94 23.70
C HIS A 56 -1.59 6.87 22.50
N TRP A 57 -2.21 6.52 21.39
CA TRP A 57 -2.25 7.33 20.18
C TRP A 57 -3.70 7.41 19.68
N ILE A 58 -3.93 8.25 18.67
CA ILE A 58 -5.29 8.53 18.18
C ILE A 58 -5.90 7.33 17.43
N SER A 59 -5.06 6.56 16.73
CA SER A 59 -5.36 5.23 16.21
C SER A 59 -4.70 4.17 17.09
N ASP A 60 -5.30 3.00 17.23
CA ASP A 60 -4.65 1.80 17.80
C ASP A 60 -3.84 1.01 16.77
N LEU A 61 -3.72 1.54 15.54
CA LEU A 61 -3.00 0.95 14.43
C LEU A 61 -1.84 1.83 13.96
N SER A 62 -0.89 1.14 13.36
CA SER A 62 0.15 1.74 12.55
C SER A 62 0.22 1.12 11.18
N MET A 63 0.66 1.91 10.22
CA MET A 63 0.79 1.49 8.84
C MET A 63 2.22 1.08 8.54
N GLN A 64 2.42 -0.12 8.02
CA GLN A 64 3.67 -0.54 7.42
C GLN A 64 3.53 -0.50 5.89
N LEU A 65 4.39 0.26 5.23
CA LEU A 65 4.63 0.17 3.79
C LEU A 65 5.80 -0.78 3.57
N LEU A 66 5.60 -1.88 2.85
CA LEU A 66 6.64 -2.81 2.43
C LEU A 66 6.87 -2.68 0.92
N LEU A 67 8.03 -2.22 0.51
CA LEU A 67 8.37 -2.01 -0.88
C LEU A 67 8.81 -3.32 -1.56
N ALA A 68 8.69 -3.37 -2.88
CA ALA A 68 9.08 -4.52 -3.67
C ALA A 68 10.57 -4.93 -3.52
N ASN A 69 11.44 -4.02 -3.07
CA ASN A 69 12.86 -4.28 -2.79
C ASN A 69 13.12 -4.74 -1.34
N GLY A 70 12.06 -5.01 -0.56
CA GLY A 70 12.16 -5.48 0.83
C GLY A 70 12.33 -4.38 1.88
N ARG A 71 12.51 -3.11 1.49
CA ARG A 71 12.56 -1.99 2.46
C ARG A 71 11.17 -1.71 3.01
N SER A 72 11.11 -1.27 4.26
CA SER A 72 9.85 -0.89 4.89
C SER A 72 9.89 0.50 5.53
N TYR A 73 8.75 1.16 5.53
CA TYR A 73 8.51 2.41 6.25
C TYR A 73 7.30 2.27 7.16
N TRP A 74 7.36 2.93 8.31
CA TRP A 74 6.32 2.87 9.32
C TRP A 74 5.70 4.24 9.51
N PHE A 75 4.40 4.25 9.76
CA PHE A 75 3.64 5.47 9.96
C PHE A 75 2.63 5.32 11.08
N LEU A 76 2.49 6.40 11.85
CA LEU A 76 1.36 6.64 12.74
C LEU A 76 0.30 7.46 12.01
N PHE A 77 -0.96 7.28 12.41
CA PHE A 77 -2.05 8.12 11.94
C PHE A 77 -2.22 9.32 12.85
N ASP A 78 -2.38 10.50 12.28
CA ASP A 78 -2.68 11.73 13.01
C ASP A 78 -3.87 12.42 12.37
N TRP A 79 -4.82 12.85 13.16
CA TRP A 79 -5.91 13.69 12.70
C TRP A 79 -6.20 14.72 13.79
N GLY A 80 -5.93 15.98 13.48
CA GLY A 80 -6.23 17.10 14.38
C GLY A 80 -7.73 17.39 14.44
N SER A 81 -8.10 18.67 14.51
CA SER A 81 -9.51 19.08 14.45
C SER A 81 -10.13 19.03 13.04
N GLY A 82 -9.36 18.61 12.03
CA GLY A 82 -9.82 18.50 10.63
C GLY A 82 -10.44 17.14 10.32
N SER A 83 -11.05 17.02 9.14
CA SER A 83 -11.59 15.76 8.62
C SER A 83 -10.55 14.90 7.89
N GLU A 84 -9.31 15.39 7.77
CA GLU A 84 -8.24 14.71 7.03
C GLU A 84 -7.41 13.84 7.96
N THR A 85 -7.09 12.64 7.51
CA THR A 85 -6.12 11.76 8.18
C THR A 85 -4.75 12.00 7.58
N ASN A 86 -3.76 12.22 8.44
CA ASN A 86 -2.36 12.37 8.10
C ASN A 86 -1.56 11.15 8.56
N LEU A 87 -0.42 10.94 7.92
CA LEU A 87 0.59 9.94 8.25
C LEU A 87 1.83 10.65 8.77
N ILE A 88 2.30 10.22 9.92
CA ILE A 88 3.56 10.66 10.51
C ILE A 88 4.54 9.50 10.42
N SER A 89 5.61 9.65 9.64
CA SER A 89 6.62 8.60 9.52
C SER A 89 7.37 8.41 10.84
N THR A 90 7.77 7.18 11.11
CA THR A 90 8.47 6.81 12.34
C THR A 90 9.44 5.65 12.09
N GLY A 91 10.17 5.25 13.13
CA GLY A 91 11.03 4.07 13.12
C GLY A 91 10.22 2.77 13.11
N ASP A 92 10.94 1.64 13.11
CA ASP A 92 10.29 0.33 13.24
C ASP A 92 9.58 0.21 14.59
N GLN A 93 8.25 0.13 14.55
CA GLN A 93 7.45 0.10 15.76
C GLN A 93 7.39 -1.26 16.45
N THR A 94 7.85 -2.29 15.75
CA THR A 94 8.01 -3.62 16.33
C THR A 94 9.33 -3.75 17.08
N ALA A 95 10.21 -2.75 16.97
CA ALA A 95 11.44 -2.69 17.75
C ALA A 95 11.13 -2.60 19.25
N LYS A 96 11.85 -3.38 20.05
CA LYS A 96 11.64 -3.47 21.51
C LYS A 96 11.84 -2.13 22.23
N ASP A 97 12.68 -1.27 21.67
CA ASP A 97 13.03 0.06 22.15
C ASP A 97 12.26 1.19 21.43
N PHE A 98 11.25 0.84 20.62
CA PHE A 98 10.42 1.82 19.96
C PHE A 98 9.78 2.78 20.97
N LYS A 99 9.87 4.07 20.66
CA LYS A 99 9.14 5.14 21.34
C LYS A 99 8.36 5.92 20.28
N PRO A 100 7.04 6.13 20.47
CA PRO A 100 6.30 6.99 19.56
C PRO A 100 6.95 8.39 19.55
N PRO A 101 6.98 9.06 18.38
CA PRO A 101 7.44 10.43 18.30
C PRO A 101 6.58 11.32 19.20
N ASP A 102 7.20 12.29 19.86
CA ASP A 102 6.48 13.38 20.50
C ASP A 102 6.03 14.41 19.45
N GLY A 103 5.15 15.34 19.85
CA GLY A 103 4.69 16.42 18.98
C GLY A 103 5.85 17.25 18.41
N ASP A 104 6.94 17.36 19.18
CA ASP A 104 8.08 18.23 18.91
C ASP A 104 9.25 17.53 18.18
N GLY A 105 9.21 16.22 17.94
CA GLY A 105 10.42 15.51 17.49
C GLY A 105 10.26 14.04 17.09
N GLY A 106 11.41 13.34 17.11
CA GLY A 106 11.58 11.96 16.66
C GLY A 106 12.16 11.82 15.25
N VAL A 107 12.74 10.65 14.95
CA VAL A 107 13.23 10.32 13.61
C VAL A 107 12.03 10.17 12.66
N ARG A 108 11.94 11.08 11.70
CA ARG A 108 10.91 11.07 10.65
C ARG A 108 11.58 10.80 9.31
N PRO A 109 11.72 9.53 8.90
CA PRO A 109 12.44 9.19 7.65
C PRO A 109 11.75 9.75 6.40
N LEU A 110 10.47 10.10 6.48
CA LEU A 110 9.67 10.68 5.40
C LEU A 110 8.84 11.87 5.92
N PRO A 111 8.51 12.86 5.07
CA PRO A 111 7.61 13.95 5.45
C PRO A 111 6.20 13.43 5.81
N GLY A 112 5.43 14.27 6.49
CA GLY A 112 4.01 14.01 6.74
C GLY A 112 3.22 13.99 5.43
N MET A 113 2.20 13.13 5.36
CA MET A 113 1.41 12.93 4.13
C MET A 113 -0.07 12.71 4.46
N GLN A 114 -0.97 13.13 3.58
CA GLN A 114 -2.38 12.79 3.69
C GLN A 114 -2.63 11.32 3.36
N PHE A 115 -3.61 10.73 4.04
CA PHE A 115 -4.07 9.36 3.84
C PHE A 115 -5.58 9.35 3.61
N TYR A 116 -5.99 8.61 2.59
CA TYR A 116 -7.39 8.41 2.24
C TYR A 116 -7.70 6.92 2.23
N ALA A 117 -8.71 6.54 3.01
CA ALA A 117 -9.35 5.24 2.94
C ALA A 117 -10.62 5.35 2.09
N LEU A 118 -10.81 4.42 1.14
CA LEU A 118 -11.85 4.54 0.12
C LEU A 118 -12.73 3.28 0.07
N THR A 119 -14.02 3.48 -0.16
CA THR A 119 -14.96 2.38 -0.48
C THR A 119 -14.70 1.83 -1.88
N LYS A 120 -15.41 0.76 -2.26
CA LYS A 120 -15.35 0.19 -3.61
C LYS A 120 -15.84 1.18 -4.69
N ASP A 121 -16.71 2.10 -4.28
CA ASP A 121 -17.30 3.15 -5.11
C ASP A 121 -16.47 4.44 -5.06
N LEU A 122 -15.25 4.37 -4.50
CA LEU A 122 -14.28 5.46 -4.35
C LEU A 122 -14.75 6.62 -3.48
N GLU A 123 -15.70 6.36 -2.57
CA GLU A 123 -16.09 7.33 -1.55
C GLU A 123 -15.04 7.38 -0.44
N VAL A 124 -14.70 8.58 0.02
CA VAL A 124 -13.75 8.79 1.11
C VAL A 124 -14.40 8.45 2.45
N LEU A 125 -13.76 7.57 3.22
CA LEU A 125 -14.13 7.30 4.60
C LEU A 125 -13.58 8.41 5.49
N SER A 126 -14.47 9.10 6.21
CA SER A 126 -14.11 10.20 7.12
C SER A 126 -13.54 9.73 8.46
N GLN A 127 -13.72 8.45 8.79
CA GLN A 127 -13.22 7.87 10.03
C GLN A 127 -11.77 7.42 9.85
N GLY A 128 -10.90 7.86 10.74
CA GLY A 128 -9.54 7.35 10.85
C GLY A 128 -9.53 5.83 11.08
N PRO A 129 -8.46 5.13 10.66
CA PRO A 129 -8.38 3.69 10.80
C PRO A 129 -8.29 3.30 12.28
N GLN A 130 -9.09 2.31 12.67
CA GLN A 130 -9.07 1.66 13.98
C GLN A 130 -9.14 0.15 13.73
N SER A 131 -8.52 -0.66 14.58
CA SER A 131 -8.40 -2.11 14.36
C SER A 131 -9.75 -2.83 14.26
N ALA A 132 -10.79 -2.29 14.87
CA ALA A 132 -12.16 -2.81 14.79
C ALA A 132 -12.89 -2.41 13.50
N ASN A 133 -12.41 -1.39 12.78
CA ASN A 133 -13.07 -0.89 11.58
C ASN A 133 -13.00 -1.94 10.45
N ARG A 134 -14.00 -1.89 9.58
CA ARG A 134 -13.99 -2.64 8.33
C ARG A 134 -12.84 -2.16 7.45
N ALA A 135 -12.17 -3.10 6.79
CA ALA A 135 -11.12 -2.81 5.83
C ALA A 135 -11.69 -2.03 4.63
N PRO A 136 -11.16 -0.83 4.29
CA PRO A 136 -11.52 -0.14 3.05
C PRO A 136 -11.13 -0.97 1.81
N ALA A 137 -11.78 -0.71 0.68
CA ALA A 137 -11.45 -1.39 -0.57
C ALA A 137 -10.13 -0.88 -1.15
N TYR A 138 -9.87 0.42 -1.00
CA TYR A 138 -8.65 1.05 -1.47
C TYR A 138 -8.05 2.00 -0.43
N LEU A 139 -6.74 2.18 -0.52
CA LEU A 139 -6.00 3.23 0.16
C LEU A 139 -5.33 4.12 -0.87
N PHE A 140 -5.23 5.41 -0.57
CA PHE A 140 -4.54 6.37 -1.40
C PHE A 140 -3.71 7.33 -0.53
N VAL A 141 -2.44 7.48 -0.89
CA VAL A 141 -1.46 8.34 -0.19
C VAL A 141 -0.77 9.21 -1.23
N PRO A 142 -1.36 10.36 -1.62
CA PRO A 142 -0.87 11.14 -2.78
C PRO A 142 0.57 11.60 -2.61
N GLY A 143 0.99 11.96 -1.39
CA GLY A 143 2.35 12.41 -1.10
C GLY A 143 3.41 11.31 -1.09
N LEU A 144 3.02 10.03 -1.18
CA LEU A 144 3.97 8.91 -1.01
C LEU A 144 5.04 8.87 -2.08
N THR A 145 4.66 9.12 -3.34
CA THR A 145 5.59 9.14 -4.47
C THR A 145 6.70 10.16 -4.26
N ASP A 146 6.35 11.38 -3.86
CA ASP A 146 7.31 12.46 -3.67
C ASP A 146 8.15 12.23 -2.42
N ALA A 147 7.54 11.75 -1.32
CA ALA A 147 8.26 11.37 -0.12
C ALA A 147 9.34 10.32 -0.40
N LEU A 148 9.00 9.25 -1.13
CA LEU A 148 9.96 8.20 -1.49
C LEU A 148 11.02 8.68 -2.49
N ARG A 149 10.65 9.56 -3.43
CA ARG A 149 11.57 10.05 -4.45
C ARG A 149 12.60 11.03 -3.88
N TYR A 150 12.19 11.90 -2.96
CA TYR A 150 13.01 13.03 -2.54
C TYR A 150 13.55 12.92 -1.10
N ALA A 151 12.85 12.24 -0.19
CA ALA A 151 13.21 12.18 1.23
C ALA A 151 13.78 10.83 1.67
N ALA A 152 13.38 9.72 1.03
CA ALA A 152 13.92 8.40 1.37
C ALA A 152 15.41 8.28 1.06
N GLU A 153 16.12 7.52 1.91
CA GLU A 153 17.52 7.14 1.67
C GLU A 153 17.69 5.61 1.72
N PRO A 154 18.12 4.94 0.63
CA PRO A 154 18.21 5.48 -0.72
C PRO A 154 16.85 5.93 -1.26
N ARG A 155 16.89 6.82 -2.25
CA ARG A 155 15.71 7.31 -2.98
C ARG A 155 15.04 6.18 -3.76
N ILE A 156 13.72 6.19 -3.79
CA ILE A 156 12.90 5.14 -4.38
C ILE A 156 11.88 5.74 -5.33
N VAL A 157 11.77 5.18 -6.53
CA VAL A 157 10.75 5.58 -7.50
C VAL A 157 9.57 4.63 -7.39
N LEU A 158 8.49 5.10 -6.78
CA LEU A 158 7.18 4.46 -6.82
C LEU A 158 6.24 5.39 -7.62
N PRO A 159 5.67 4.97 -8.76
CA PRO A 159 4.67 5.77 -9.44
C PRO A 159 3.45 6.04 -8.55
N LEU A 160 2.77 7.18 -8.76
CA LEU A 160 1.51 7.46 -8.07
C LEU A 160 0.55 6.29 -8.27
N THR A 161 0.05 5.75 -7.17
CA THR A 161 -0.75 4.52 -7.20
C THR A 161 -1.74 4.49 -6.04
N MET A 162 -2.80 3.72 -6.23
CA MET A 162 -3.68 3.29 -5.16
C MET A 162 -3.27 1.90 -4.69
N PHE A 163 -3.62 1.58 -3.46
CA PHE A 163 -3.43 0.25 -2.91
C PHE A 163 -4.79 -0.42 -2.81
N ARG A 164 -4.95 -1.54 -3.51
CA ARG A 164 -6.19 -2.33 -3.47
C ARG A 164 -6.09 -3.41 -2.39
N LEU A 165 -7.19 -3.66 -1.70
CA LEU A 165 -7.30 -4.78 -0.77
C LEU A 165 -7.10 -6.09 -1.55
N SER A 166 -6.07 -6.85 -1.19
CA SER A 166 -5.66 -8.06 -1.90
C SER A 166 -6.04 -9.34 -1.19
N SER A 167 -6.10 -9.31 0.14
CA SER A 167 -6.44 -10.48 0.96
C SER A 167 -6.84 -10.05 2.36
N CYS A 168 -7.60 -10.90 3.03
CA CYS A 168 -7.96 -10.76 4.43
C CYS A 168 -7.59 -12.02 5.22
N GLY A 169 -7.02 -11.86 6.41
CA GLY A 169 -6.72 -12.94 7.32
C GLY A 169 -5.68 -12.54 8.35
N VAL A 170 -5.65 -13.28 9.47
CA VAL A 170 -4.70 -13.02 10.55
C VAL A 170 -3.27 -13.10 10.00
N TRP A 171 -2.58 -11.97 10.03
CA TRP A 171 -1.18 -11.92 9.65
C TRP A 171 -0.33 -12.64 10.71
N ASN A 172 0.39 -13.69 10.28
CA ASN A 172 1.38 -14.36 11.13
C ASN A 172 2.78 -14.00 10.61
N PRO A 173 3.56 -13.17 11.33
CA PRO A 173 4.92 -12.78 10.93
C PRO A 173 5.83 -13.97 10.64
N GLU A 174 5.68 -15.04 11.41
CA GLU A 174 6.54 -16.24 11.35
C GLU A 174 6.35 -17.06 10.08
N ARG A 175 5.21 -16.91 9.41
CA ARG A 175 4.89 -17.72 8.21
C ARG A 175 5.57 -17.19 6.94
N THR A 176 6.14 -15.98 6.98
CA THR A 176 6.75 -15.29 5.83
C THR A 176 8.24 -15.53 5.64
N SER A 177 8.95 -16.15 6.61
CA SER A 177 10.39 -16.43 6.52
C SER A 177 10.75 -17.78 5.86
N ARG A 178 9.76 -18.58 5.46
CA ARG A 178 9.96 -19.86 4.75
C ARG A 178 9.57 -19.73 3.28
N LYS A 179 10.40 -19.08 2.47
CA LYS A 179 10.40 -19.22 1.01
C LYS A 179 11.81 -19.11 0.46
#